data_AF-A0A183U640-F1
#
_entry.id   AF-A0A183U640-F1
#
_cell.length_a   1.000
_cell.length_b   1.000
_cell.length_c   1.000
_cell.angle_alpha   90.00
_cell.angle_beta   90.00
_cell.angle_gamma   90.00
#
_symmetry.space_group_name_H-M   'P 1'
#
loop_
_entity.id
_entity.type
_entity.pdbx_description
1 polymer ?
#
loop_
_entity_poly.entity_id
_entity_poly.type
_entity_poly.pdbx_seq_one_letter_code
_entity_poly.pdbx_strand_id
1 'polypeptide(L)'
;MINSEDFRAILEAQKERQHQMLKAVLETANQQQQALLAQVGRILSAIEPTASPASAAEFVTNSLSTRLPEFIYDSGICCTSDVWINRYENVIVQDGSTLDEAAKSCLIVSKLDAAAYARFTNHILPKRASKLCFDDTVKTLTELFGHNTSVFALRYTYLRTKRNGESLSDYTGIVSR
;
A
#
# COMPACT_ATOMS: atom_id res chain seq x y z
N MET A 1 40.73 -13.08 -78.85
CA MET A 1 40.22 -14.26 -78.13
C MET A 1 40.48 -14.02 -76.65
N ILE A 2 39.45 -13.98 -75.82
CA ILE A 2 39.63 -13.90 -74.36
C ILE A 2 40.28 -15.22 -73.93
N ASN A 3 41.39 -15.14 -73.21
CA ASN A 3 42.22 -16.29 -72.91
C ASN A 3 41.58 -17.11 -71.78
N SER A 4 41.79 -18.43 -71.72
CA SER A 4 41.17 -19.31 -70.71
C SER A 4 41.50 -18.90 -69.26
N GLU A 5 42.61 -18.20 -69.05
CA GLU A 5 43.02 -17.69 -67.74
C GLU A 5 42.19 -16.48 -67.29
N ASP A 6 41.74 -15.63 -68.22
CA ASP A 6 40.92 -14.45 -67.92
C ASP A 6 39.54 -14.88 -67.40
N PHE A 7 38.95 -15.92 -68.01
CA PHE A 7 37.68 -16.49 -67.54
C PHE A 7 37.80 -17.09 -66.14
N ARG A 8 38.91 -17.77 -65.84
CA ARG A 8 39.18 -18.33 -64.51
C ARG A 8 39.32 -17.22 -63.47
N ALA A 9 40.03 -16.14 -63.81
CA ALA A 9 40.20 -14.99 -62.93
C ALA A 9 38.87 -14.28 -62.64
N ILE A 10 37.99 -14.14 -63.64
CA ILE A 10 36.66 -13.54 -63.45
C ILE A 10 35.78 -14.41 -62.56
N LEU A 11 35.83 -15.74 -62.72
CA LEU A 11 35.04 -16.67 -61.92
C LEU A 11 35.46 -16.63 -60.44
N GLU A 12 36.77 -16.61 -60.17
CA GLU A 12 37.30 -16.50 -58.79
C GLU A 12 36.98 -15.12 -58.18
N ALA A 13 37.14 -14.04 -58.93
CA ALA A 13 36.79 -12.70 -58.46
C ALA A 13 35.28 -12.58 -58.11
N GLN A 14 34.42 -13.27 -58.85
CA GLN A 14 32.99 -13.30 -58.56
C GLN A 14 32.68 -14.12 -57.29
N LYS A 15 33.38 -15.24 -57.09
CA LYS A 15 33.24 -16.06 -55.88
C LYS A 15 33.74 -15.34 -54.63
N GLU A 16 34.87 -14.65 -54.74
CA GLU A 16 35.44 -13.81 -53.68
C GLU A 16 34.47 -12.69 -53.28
N ARG A 17 33.87 -12.00 -54.26
CA ARG A 17 32.83 -10.97 -54.00
C ARG A 17 31.61 -11.53 -53.29
N GLN A 18 31.11 -12.70 -53.69
CA GLN A 18 29.97 -13.33 -53.03
C GLN A 18 30.30 -13.70 -51.58
N HIS A 19 31.51 -14.22 -51.34
CA HIS A 19 31.95 -14.56 -50.00
C HIS A 19 32.14 -13.31 -49.11
N GLN A 20 32.75 -12.25 -49.64
CA GLN A 20 32.90 -10.98 -48.94
C GLN A 20 31.55 -10.32 -48.63
N MET A 21 30.61 -10.36 -49.57
CA MET A 21 29.28 -9.79 -49.38
C MET A 21 28.52 -10.55 -48.28
N LEU A 22 28.57 -11.88 -48.28
CA LEU A 22 27.95 -12.70 -47.24
C LEU A 22 28.54 -12.39 -45.86
N LYS A 23 29.86 -12.26 -45.78
CA LYS A 23 30.55 -11.91 -44.53
C LYS A 23 30.15 -10.53 -44.01
N ALA A 24 30.10 -9.52 -44.90
CA ALA A 24 29.70 -8.17 -44.54
C ALA A 24 28.24 -8.09 -44.05
N VAL A 25 27.33 -8.84 -44.69
CA VAL A 25 25.92 -8.93 -44.24
C VAL A 25 25.83 -9.54 -42.84
N LEU A 26 26.57 -10.62 -42.58
CA LEU A 26 26.59 -11.26 -41.26
C LEU A 26 27.16 -10.34 -40.17
N GLU A 27 28.26 -9.64 -40.47
CA GLU A 27 28.86 -8.67 -39.55
C GLU A 27 27.89 -7.51 -39.24
N THR A 28 27.21 -7.00 -40.27
CA THR A 28 26.22 -5.92 -40.11
C THR A 28 25.03 -6.36 -39.24
N ALA A 29 24.52 -7.58 -39.46
CA ALA A 29 23.43 -8.14 -38.66
C ALA A 29 23.84 -8.30 -37.18
N ASN A 30 25.08 -8.75 -36.93
CA ASN A 30 25.59 -8.94 -35.58
C ASN A 30 25.80 -7.59 -34.85
N GLN A 31 26.33 -6.58 -35.56
CA GLN A 31 26.42 -5.21 -35.03
C GLN A 31 25.04 -4.63 -34.70
N GLN A 32 24.05 -4.85 -35.56
CA GLN A 32 22.68 -4.38 -35.30
C GLN A 32 22.07 -5.06 -34.07
N GLN A 33 22.29 -6.37 -33.88
CA GLN A 33 21.88 -7.07 -32.66
C GLN A 33 22.57 -6.51 -31.40
N GLN A 34 23.88 -6.25 -31.44
CA GLN A 34 24.59 -5.66 -30.30
C GLN A 34 24.12 -4.24 -29.99
N ALA A 35 23.85 -3.43 -31.01
CA ALA A 35 23.32 -2.07 -30.83
C ALA A 35 21.93 -2.08 -30.19
N LEU A 36 21.05 -3.01 -30.61
CA LEU A 36 19.73 -3.20 -30.00
C LEU A 36 19.85 -3.65 -28.54
N LEU A 37 20.73 -4.61 -28.23
CA LEU A 37 20.97 -5.05 -26.86
C LEU A 37 21.50 -3.92 -25.97
N ALA A 38 22.43 -3.11 -26.46
CA ALA A 38 22.94 -1.94 -25.74
C ALA A 38 21.86 -0.86 -25.55
N GLN A 39 20.95 -0.69 -26.52
CA GLN A 39 19.81 0.21 -26.38
C GLN A 39 18.83 -0.27 -25.32
N VAL A 40 18.49 -1.57 -25.32
CA VAL A 40 17.63 -2.18 -24.29
C VAL A 40 18.28 -2.07 -22.91
N GLY A 41 19.59 -2.31 -22.79
CA GLY A 41 20.32 -2.16 -21.53
C GLY A 41 20.28 -0.73 -20.99
N ARG A 42 20.43 0.28 -21.86
CA ARG A 42 20.28 1.70 -21.47
C ARG A 42 18.86 2.06 -21.05
N ILE A 43 17.86 1.55 -21.75
CA ILE A 43 16.45 1.74 -21.39
C ILE A 43 16.18 1.10 -20.02
N LEU A 44 16.64 -0.12 -19.78
CA LEU A 44 16.44 -0.81 -18.50
C LEU A 44 17.16 -0.12 -17.34
N SER A 45 18.38 0.40 -17.57
CA SER A 45 19.13 1.16 -16.57
C SER A 45 18.57 2.57 -16.33
N ALA A 46 17.88 3.15 -17.31
CA ALA A 46 17.14 4.41 -17.15
C ALA A 46 15.76 4.19 -16.49
N ILE A 47 15.21 2.99 -16.59
CA ILE A 47 14.05 2.49 -15.83
C ILE A 47 14.53 1.77 -14.57
N GLU A 48 15.66 2.20 -13.98
CA GLU A 48 15.86 1.91 -12.57
C GLU A 48 14.60 2.43 -11.86
N PRO A 49 13.87 1.62 -11.06
CA PRO A 49 12.77 2.13 -10.28
C PRO A 49 13.37 3.11 -9.29
N THR A 50 13.47 4.37 -9.70
CA THR A 50 13.76 5.51 -8.83
C THR A 50 12.47 5.79 -8.06
N ALA A 51 11.88 4.75 -7.49
CA ALA A 51 10.89 4.89 -6.44
C ALA A 51 11.70 5.29 -5.23
N SER A 52 11.81 6.60 -5.01
CA SER A 52 12.29 7.13 -3.74
C SER A 52 11.56 6.39 -2.62
N PRO A 53 12.23 6.00 -1.52
CA PRO A 53 11.55 5.36 -0.39
C PRO A 53 10.32 6.15 0.11
N ALA A 54 10.31 7.48 -0.10
CA ALA A 54 9.14 8.32 0.12
C ALA A 54 7.92 7.96 -0.76
N SER A 55 8.12 7.65 -2.06
CA SER A 55 7.02 7.28 -2.97
C SER A 55 6.47 5.89 -2.68
N ALA A 56 7.32 4.97 -2.18
CA ALA A 56 6.88 3.64 -1.75
C ALA A 56 6.02 3.73 -0.48
N ALA A 57 6.45 4.51 0.52
CA ALA A 57 5.67 4.76 1.72
C ALA A 57 4.33 5.45 1.42
N GLU A 58 4.32 6.45 0.53
CA GLU A 58 3.08 7.10 0.06
C GLU A 58 2.13 6.14 -0.67
N PHE A 59 2.68 5.23 -1.49
CA PHE A 59 1.87 4.21 -2.14
C PHE A 59 1.23 3.26 -1.12
N VAL A 60 2.01 2.82 -0.12
CA VAL A 60 1.54 1.95 0.96
C VAL A 60 0.48 2.66 1.82
N THR A 61 0.71 3.91 2.23
CA THR A 61 -0.29 4.68 3.01
C THR A 61 -1.57 4.92 2.24
N ASN A 62 -1.49 5.26 0.95
CA ASN A 62 -2.67 5.43 0.10
C ASN A 62 -3.44 4.11 -0.08
N SER A 63 -2.73 3.00 -0.33
CA SER A 63 -3.31 1.67 -0.43
C SER A 63 -3.96 1.20 0.87
N LEU A 64 -3.37 1.51 2.02
CA LEU A 64 -3.96 1.24 3.33
C LEU A 64 -5.19 2.12 3.58
N SER A 65 -5.07 3.42 3.28
CA SER A 65 -6.13 4.39 3.46
C SER A 65 -7.40 3.98 2.71
N THR A 66 -7.33 3.49 1.47
CA THR A 66 -8.54 3.05 0.73
C THR A 66 -9.23 1.84 1.37
N ARG A 67 -8.52 1.04 2.16
CA ARG A 67 -9.06 -0.15 2.86
C ARG A 67 -9.60 0.18 4.26
N LEU A 68 -9.21 1.32 4.82
CA LEU A 68 -9.72 1.82 6.10
C LEU A 68 -10.92 2.75 5.86
N PRO A 69 -12.12 2.41 6.35
CA PRO A 69 -13.25 3.32 6.35
C PRO A 69 -13.02 4.52 7.27
N GLU A 70 -13.75 5.60 7.05
CA GLU A 70 -13.78 6.72 7.98
C GLU A 70 -14.34 6.28 9.34
N PHE A 71 -13.69 6.71 10.41
CA PHE A 71 -14.15 6.57 11.78
C PHE A 71 -15.13 7.69 12.09
N ILE A 72 -16.39 7.31 12.26
CA ILE A 72 -17.47 8.20 12.64
C ILE A 72 -17.89 7.80 14.06
N TYR A 73 -17.65 8.70 15.01
CA TYR A 73 -18.04 8.45 16.39
C TYR A 73 -19.56 8.63 16.57
N ASP A 74 -20.22 7.57 17.04
CA ASP A 74 -21.63 7.60 17.42
C ASP A 74 -21.81 6.96 18.80
N SER A 75 -22.18 7.79 19.78
CA SER A 75 -22.45 7.37 21.16
C SER A 75 -23.65 6.42 21.31
N GLY A 76 -24.53 6.32 20.30
CA GLY A 76 -25.72 5.48 20.31
C GLY A 76 -25.55 4.07 19.73
N ILE A 77 -24.56 3.84 18.87
CA ILE A 77 -24.46 2.61 18.05
C ILE A 77 -23.31 1.67 18.50
N CYS A 78 -22.65 1.95 19.63
CA CYS A 78 -21.43 1.24 20.07
C CYS A 78 -20.25 1.37 19.10
N CYS A 79 -20.27 2.37 18.21
CA CYS A 79 -19.15 2.73 17.33
C CYS A 79 -18.09 3.47 18.14
N THR A 80 -17.34 2.70 18.94
CA THR A 80 -16.24 3.17 19.78
C THR A 80 -14.91 2.99 19.06
N SER A 81 -13.91 3.79 19.42
CA SER A 81 -12.57 3.67 18.86
C SER A 81 -11.99 2.27 19.07
N ASP A 82 -12.25 1.64 20.22
CA ASP A 82 -11.74 0.30 20.54
C ASP A 82 -12.22 -0.75 19.54
N VAL A 83 -13.52 -0.72 19.19
CA VAL A 83 -14.12 -1.65 18.22
C VAL A 83 -13.57 -1.41 16.81
N TRP A 84 -13.41 -0.15 16.42
CA TRP A 84 -12.89 0.20 15.10
C TRP A 84 -11.41 -0.17 14.96
N ILE A 85 -10.58 0.17 15.95
CA ILE A 85 -9.15 -0.15 15.96
C ILE A 85 -8.94 -1.67 15.95
N ASN A 86 -9.66 -2.41 16.80
CA ASN A 86 -9.57 -3.88 16.83
C ASN A 86 -9.99 -4.52 15.50
N ARG A 87 -11.00 -3.97 14.81
CA ARG A 87 -11.42 -4.46 13.48
C ARG A 87 -10.33 -4.29 12.43
N TYR A 88 -9.60 -3.18 12.46
CA TYR A 88 -8.60 -2.84 11.44
C TYR A 88 -7.15 -3.02 11.92
N GLU A 89 -6.94 -3.61 13.08
CA GLU A 89 -5.61 -3.82 13.68
C GLU A 89 -4.67 -4.52 12.71
N ASN A 90 -5.10 -5.64 12.12
CA ASN A 90 -4.28 -6.38 11.15
C ASN A 90 -3.90 -5.52 9.94
N VAL A 91 -4.81 -4.69 9.44
CA VAL A 91 -4.53 -3.81 8.30
C VAL A 91 -3.49 -2.75 8.69
N ILE A 92 -3.57 -2.21 9.90
CA ILE A 92 -2.64 -1.16 10.35
C ILE A 92 -1.28 -1.74 10.75
N VAL A 93 -1.26 -2.89 11.43
CA VAL A 93 -0.06 -3.49 12.02
C VAL A 93 0.66 -4.41 11.05
N GLN A 94 -0.03 -5.36 10.41
CA GLN A 94 0.60 -6.30 9.47
C GLN A 94 0.87 -5.64 8.11
N ASP A 95 -0.17 -5.08 7.49
CA ASP A 95 -0.01 -4.51 6.14
C ASP A 95 0.70 -3.15 6.17
N GLY A 96 0.66 -2.46 7.31
CA GLY A 96 1.43 -1.25 7.59
C GLY A 96 2.77 -1.50 8.28
N SER A 97 3.27 -2.74 8.30
CA SER A 97 4.52 -3.09 8.99
C SER A 97 5.76 -2.33 8.49
N THR A 98 5.72 -1.85 7.24
CA THR A 98 6.78 -1.04 6.62
C THR A 98 6.68 0.45 6.99
N LEU A 99 5.58 0.89 7.59
CA LEU A 99 5.39 2.26 8.05
C LEU A 99 6.00 2.45 9.45
N ASP A 100 6.59 3.62 9.67
CA ASP A 100 6.99 4.02 11.00
C ASP A 100 5.77 4.34 11.89
N GLU A 101 6.00 4.44 13.20
CA GLU A 101 4.93 4.67 14.18
C GLU A 101 4.22 6.02 14.00
N ALA A 102 4.91 7.04 13.50
CA ALA A 102 4.30 8.34 13.23
C ALA A 102 3.42 8.29 11.96
N ALA A 103 3.80 7.51 10.96
CA ALA A 103 3.01 7.27 9.75
C ALA A 103 1.75 6.44 10.05
N LYS A 104 1.84 5.42 10.91
CA LYS A 104 0.67 4.66 11.39
C LYS A 104 -0.29 5.54 12.20
N SER A 105 0.25 6.38 13.08
CA SER A 105 -0.52 7.39 13.81
C SER A 105 -1.23 8.36 12.86
N CYS A 106 -0.50 8.95 11.91
CA CYS A 106 -1.08 9.84 10.89
C CYS A 106 -2.17 9.14 10.07
N LEU A 107 -1.99 7.86 9.72
CA LEU A 107 -2.99 7.06 9.00
C LEU A 107 -4.29 6.97 9.80
N ILE A 108 -4.25 6.64 11.10
CA ILE A 108 -5.47 6.60 11.93
C ILE A 108 -6.10 7.98 12.03
N VAL A 109 -5.31 9.00 12.34
CA VAL A 109 -5.80 10.38 12.51
C VAL A 109 -6.46 10.89 11.22
N SER A 110 -5.94 10.51 10.05
CA SER A 110 -6.53 10.84 8.74
C SER A 110 -7.91 10.20 8.49
N LYS A 111 -8.29 9.20 9.28
CA LYS A 111 -9.58 8.51 9.19
C LYS A 111 -10.63 9.05 10.13
N LEU A 112 -10.30 9.97 11.01
CA LEU A 112 -11.29 10.56 11.90
C LEU A 112 -12.20 11.49 11.11
N ASP A 113 -13.50 11.39 11.34
CA ASP A 113 -14.45 12.38 10.85
C ASP A 113 -14.13 13.77 11.43
N ALA A 114 -14.71 14.82 10.85
CA ALA A 114 -14.42 16.20 11.24
C ALA A 114 -14.65 16.46 12.74
N ALA A 115 -15.70 15.89 13.35
CA ALA A 115 -15.99 16.10 14.76
C ALA A 115 -15.01 15.34 15.67
N ALA A 116 -14.69 14.08 15.34
CA ALA A 116 -13.68 13.32 16.10
C ALA A 116 -12.28 13.94 15.98
N TYR A 117 -11.89 14.38 14.78
CA TYR A 117 -10.59 15.03 14.56
C TYR A 117 -10.45 16.32 15.38
N ALA A 118 -11.49 17.16 15.44
CA ALA A 118 -11.48 18.37 16.24
C ALA A 118 -11.34 18.07 17.75
N ARG A 119 -12.05 17.06 18.26
CA ARG A 119 -11.94 16.64 19.66
C ARG A 119 -10.56 16.07 19.98
N PHE A 120 -10.02 15.24 19.09
CA PHE A 120 -8.68 14.66 19.23
C PHE A 120 -7.60 15.73 19.24
N THR A 121 -7.58 16.63 18.26
CA THR A 121 -6.56 17.68 18.15
C THR A 121 -6.60 18.66 19.31
N ASN A 122 -7.78 19.00 19.83
CA ASN A 122 -7.93 19.82 21.03
C ASN A 122 -7.38 19.11 22.29
N HIS A 123 -7.55 17.80 22.42
CA HIS A 123 -7.10 17.03 23.58
C HIS A 123 -5.58 16.91 23.65
N ILE A 124 -4.91 16.79 22.51
CA ILE A 124 -3.45 16.58 22.47
C ILE A 124 -2.65 17.89 22.61
N LEU A 125 -3.32 19.05 22.68
CA LEU A 125 -2.64 20.34 22.83
C LEU A 125 -1.74 20.37 24.08
N PRO A 126 -0.54 20.99 24.00
CA PRO A 126 0.00 21.75 22.86
C PRO A 126 0.73 20.88 21.81
N LYS A 127 0.70 19.55 21.92
CA LYS A 127 1.36 18.64 20.97
C LYS A 127 0.61 18.62 19.63
N ARG A 128 1.32 18.23 18.57
CA ARG A 128 0.74 18.00 17.23
C ARG A 128 0.50 16.51 17.02
N ALA A 129 -0.53 16.15 16.25
CA ALA A 129 -0.87 14.76 15.95
C ALA A 129 0.31 14.00 15.31
N SER A 130 1.08 14.67 14.43
CA SER A 130 2.26 14.10 13.79
C SER A 130 3.44 13.80 14.72
N LYS A 131 3.37 14.21 15.99
CA LYS A 131 4.40 13.91 17.00
C LYS A 131 4.02 12.75 17.93
N LEU A 132 2.82 12.18 17.77
CA LEU A 132 2.37 11.06 18.58
C LEU A 132 2.80 9.75 17.93
N CYS A 133 3.23 8.79 18.74
CA CYS A 133 3.38 7.42 18.27
C CYS A 133 2.01 6.75 18.13
N PHE A 134 2.00 5.57 17.52
CA PHE A 134 0.81 4.76 17.35
C PHE A 134 0.10 4.47 18.69
N ASP A 135 0.84 4.01 19.69
CA ASP A 135 0.30 3.62 21.00
C ASP A 135 -0.36 4.81 21.73
N ASP A 136 0.31 5.96 21.78
CA ASP A 136 -0.24 7.19 22.36
C ASP A 136 -1.52 7.64 21.65
N THR A 137 -1.59 7.44 20.33
CA THR A 137 -2.74 7.81 19.50
C THR A 137 -3.92 6.90 19.78
N VAL A 138 -3.69 5.58 19.80
CA VAL A 138 -4.72 4.58 20.15
C VAL A 138 -5.26 4.85 21.55
N LYS A 139 -4.38 5.08 22.53
CA LYS A 139 -4.75 5.41 23.90
C LYS A 139 -5.62 6.67 23.97
N THR A 140 -5.21 7.74 23.32
CA THR A 140 -5.97 9.01 23.31
C THR A 140 -7.35 8.81 22.67
N LEU A 141 -7.44 8.01 21.60
CA LEU A 141 -8.72 7.70 20.96
C LEU A 141 -9.63 6.90 21.89
N THR A 142 -9.10 5.88 22.58
CA THR A 142 -9.83 5.12 23.61
C THR A 142 -10.31 5.99 24.76
N GLU A 143 -9.52 6.97 25.20
CA GLU A 143 -9.96 7.91 26.24
C GLU A 143 -11.10 8.83 25.79
N LEU A 144 -11.08 9.28 24.53
CA LEU A 144 -12.06 10.23 23.98
C LEU A 144 -13.34 9.58 23.43
N PHE A 145 -13.19 8.39 22.85
CA PHE A 145 -14.19 7.71 22.02
C PHE A 145 -14.32 6.22 22.35
N GLY A 146 -13.61 5.74 23.36
CA GLY A 146 -13.72 4.36 23.82
C GLY A 146 -15.01 4.11 24.57
N HIS A 147 -15.18 2.85 24.96
CA HIS A 147 -16.37 2.41 25.67
C HIS A 147 -16.36 2.92 27.13
N ASN A 148 -17.00 4.07 27.37
CA ASN A 148 -17.06 4.72 28.67
C ASN A 148 -18.32 4.35 29.49
N THR A 149 -18.88 3.16 29.29
CA THR A 149 -19.98 2.69 30.14
C THR A 149 -19.43 2.28 31.51
N SER A 150 -19.84 3.01 32.54
CA SER A 150 -19.57 2.59 33.92
C SER A 150 -20.17 1.21 34.19
N VAL A 151 -19.50 0.40 35.02
CA VAL A 151 -20.05 -0.86 35.55
C VAL A 151 -21.44 -0.64 36.13
N PHE A 152 -21.71 0.53 36.72
CA PHE A 152 -23.04 0.89 37.20
C PHE A 152 -24.05 1.05 36.06
N ALA A 153 -23.68 1.74 34.97
CA ALA A 153 -24.54 1.91 33.81
C ALA A 153 -24.83 0.56 33.14
N LEU A 154 -23.81 -0.32 33.03
CA LEU A 154 -23.98 -1.67 32.48
C LEU A 154 -24.94 -2.50 33.35
N ARG A 155 -24.74 -2.51 34.68
CA ARG A 155 -25.64 -3.19 35.63
C ARG A 155 -27.06 -2.63 35.60
N TYR A 156 -27.20 -1.31 35.52
CA TYR A 156 -28.49 -0.66 35.44
C TYR A 156 -29.24 -1.04 34.15
N THR A 157 -28.55 -1.04 33.01
CA THR A 157 -29.12 -1.51 31.73
C THR A 157 -29.53 -2.98 31.83
N TYR A 158 -28.65 -3.85 32.34
CA TYR A 158 -28.95 -5.27 32.55
C TYR A 158 -30.20 -5.49 33.41
N LEU A 159 -30.32 -4.79 34.54
CA LEU A 159 -31.50 -4.87 35.43
C LEU A 159 -32.78 -4.34 34.78
N ARG A 160 -32.67 -3.45 33.79
CA ARG A 160 -33.82 -2.91 33.05
C ARG A 160 -34.20 -3.72 31.83
N THR A 161 -33.31 -4.56 31.31
CA THR A 161 -33.60 -5.45 30.18
C THR A 161 -34.68 -6.44 30.59
N LYS A 162 -35.85 -6.37 29.94
CA LYS A 162 -36.95 -7.33 30.12
C LYS A 162 -36.96 -8.28 28.93
N ARG A 163 -37.18 -9.56 29.19
CA ARG A 163 -37.34 -10.57 28.14
C ARG A 163 -38.69 -10.38 27.44
N ASN A 164 -38.67 -9.86 26.22
CA ASN A 164 -39.87 -9.55 25.44
C ASN A 164 -40.23 -10.66 24.43
N GLY A 165 -40.31 -11.91 24.90
CA GLY A 165 -40.71 -13.05 24.05
C GLY A 165 -39.65 -13.54 23.06
N GLU A 166 -38.45 -12.94 23.06
CA GLU A 166 -37.30 -13.36 22.25
C GLU A 166 -36.78 -14.74 22.66
N SER A 167 -36.07 -15.41 21.75
CA SER A 167 -35.44 -16.70 22.03
C SER A 167 -34.39 -16.54 23.13
N LEU A 168 -34.15 -17.62 23.89
CA LEU A 168 -33.16 -17.59 24.96
C LEU A 168 -31.77 -17.20 24.43
N SER A 169 -31.40 -17.67 23.24
CA SER A 169 -30.12 -17.36 22.59
C SER A 169 -29.97 -15.86 22.31
N ASP A 170 -31.00 -15.23 21.76
CA ASP A 170 -30.96 -13.80 21.39
C ASP A 170 -30.90 -12.92 22.64
N TYR A 171 -31.69 -13.26 23.66
CA TYR A 171 -31.64 -12.59 24.96
C TYR A 171 -30.27 -12.73 25.63
N THR A 172 -29.64 -13.90 25.53
CA THR A 172 -28.31 -14.15 26.10
C THR A 172 -27.24 -13.34 25.37
N GLY A 173 -27.37 -13.17 24.04
CA GLY A 173 -26.49 -12.30 23.25
C GLY A 173 -26.60 -10.82 23.60
N ILE A 174 -27.78 -10.35 23.99
CA ILE A 174 -28.01 -8.96 24.43
C ILE A 174 -27.45 -8.73 25.84
N VAL A 175 -27.59 -9.70 26.73
CA VAL A 175 -27.16 -9.63 28.13
C VAL A 175 -25.65 -9.81 28.30
N SER A 176 -25.02 -10.63 27.46
CA SER A 176 -23.61 -11.02 27.58
C SER A 176 -22.66 -10.12 26.78
N ARG A 177 -23.17 -8.98 26.29
CA ARG A 177 -22.44 -8.03 25.45
C ARG A 177 -21.69 -6.99 26.27
#